data_AF-A0A2T7NSU3-F1
#
_entry.id   AF-A0A2T7NSU3-F1
#
_cell.length_a   1.000
_cell.length_b   1.000
_cell.length_c   1.000
_cell.angle_alpha   90.00
_cell.angle_beta   90.00
_cell.angle_gamma   90.00
#
_symmetry.space_group_name_H-M   'P 1'
#
loop_
_entity.id
_entity.type
_entity.pdbx_description
1 polymer ?
#
loop_
_entity_poly.entity_id
_entity_poly.type
_entity_poly.pdbx_seq_one_letter_code
_entity_poly.pdbx_strand_id
1 'polypeptide(L)'
;MFHDYAVNAVHLYKECFKRWSVRACAFNVTLHDDAVVRLLEGLYPVYLEDWLRIFRRDQIMVFRNEDYAEDIKGHIEAAFNFLDLAPLNDTLMAAIAEHDSSNVGVNYGVVGPMLPETIAVLNEFYEPFIHRLAELLQDNKFLWKDIVVT
;
A
#
# COMPACT_ATOMS: atom_id res chain seq x y z
N MET A 1 19.18 13.79 -2.69
CA MET A 1 18.65 13.28 -3.98
C MET A 1 17.26 12.68 -3.82
N PHE A 2 17.06 11.48 -3.22
CA PHE A 2 15.70 10.92 -3.05
C PHE A 2 14.79 11.81 -2.19
N HIS A 3 15.30 12.29 -1.06
CA HIS A 3 14.58 13.20 -0.17
C HIS A 3 14.01 14.43 -0.92
N ASP A 4 14.84 15.08 -1.73
CA ASP A 4 14.45 16.29 -2.47
C ASP A 4 13.32 15.99 -3.48
N TYR A 5 13.36 14.83 -4.14
CA TYR A 5 12.28 14.38 -5.01
C TYR A 5 10.99 14.11 -4.24
N ALA A 6 11.07 13.47 -3.08
CA ALA A 6 9.91 13.21 -2.23
C ALA A 6 9.25 14.52 -1.76
N VAL A 7 10.05 15.47 -1.27
CA VAL A 7 9.57 16.80 -0.83
C VAL A 7 8.92 17.55 -1.99
N ASN A 8 9.54 17.56 -3.16
CA ASN A 8 9.00 18.22 -4.35
C ASN A 8 7.67 17.58 -4.81
N ALA A 9 7.59 16.26 -4.85
CA ALA A 9 6.35 15.57 -5.21
C ALA A 9 5.22 15.86 -4.22
N VAL A 10 5.48 15.80 -2.91
CA VAL A 10 4.50 16.18 -1.89
C VAL A 10 4.01 17.61 -2.11
N HIS A 11 4.91 18.54 -2.44
CA HIS A 11 4.54 19.92 -2.77
C HIS A 11 3.60 19.99 -3.99
N LEU A 12 3.95 19.32 -5.09
CA LEU A 12 3.14 19.31 -6.32
C LEU A 12 1.73 18.73 -6.07
N TYR A 13 1.61 17.62 -5.34
CA TYR A 13 0.30 17.05 -4.99
C TYR A 13 -0.49 17.97 -4.06
N LYS A 14 0.13 18.53 -3.02
CA LYS A 14 -0.54 19.49 -2.12
C LYS A 14 -1.04 20.73 -2.88
N GLU A 15 -0.29 21.24 -3.86
CA GLU A 15 -0.75 22.34 -4.72
C GLU A 15 -1.91 21.93 -5.63
N CYS A 16 -1.89 20.71 -6.17
CA CYS A 16 -3.03 20.19 -6.94
C CYS A 16 -4.29 20.09 -6.08
N PHE A 17 -4.19 19.54 -4.86
CA PHE A 17 -5.33 19.36 -3.94
C PHE A 17 -5.98 20.68 -3.51
N LYS A 18 -5.24 21.81 -3.54
CA LYS A 18 -5.81 23.14 -3.28
C LYS A 18 -6.72 23.63 -4.40
N ARG A 19 -6.54 23.13 -5.63
CA ARG A 19 -7.22 23.62 -6.84
C ARG A 19 -8.27 22.64 -7.35
N TRP A 20 -8.04 21.35 -7.13
CA TRP A 20 -8.84 20.27 -7.67
C TRP A 20 -9.15 19.23 -6.60
N SER A 21 -10.16 18.39 -6.86
CA SER A 21 -10.42 17.25 -5.97
C SER A 21 -9.21 16.31 -5.90
N VAL A 22 -9.01 15.68 -4.74
CA VAL A 22 -7.99 14.64 -4.52
C VAL A 22 -8.02 13.58 -5.62
N ARG A 23 -9.23 13.12 -5.98
CA ARG A 23 -9.45 12.19 -7.08
C ARG A 23 -8.89 12.70 -8.41
N ALA A 24 -9.21 13.94 -8.80
CA ALA A 24 -8.72 14.50 -10.06
C ALA A 24 -7.19 14.56 -10.12
N CYS A 25 -6.55 14.85 -8.99
CA CYS A 25 -5.08 14.86 -8.89
C CYS A 25 -4.47 13.45 -8.92
N ALA A 26 -5.09 12.47 -8.27
CA ALA A 26 -4.62 11.07 -8.27
C ALA A 26 -4.62 10.44 -9.67
N PHE A 27 -5.58 10.81 -10.53
CA PHE A 27 -5.68 10.32 -11.92
C PHE A 27 -5.00 11.23 -12.95
N ASN A 28 -4.24 12.25 -12.52
CA ASN A 28 -3.58 13.17 -13.43
C ASN A 28 -2.20 12.62 -13.85
N VAL A 29 -2.12 12.12 -15.09
CA VAL A 29 -0.89 11.55 -15.67
C VAL A 29 0.23 12.58 -15.79
N THR A 30 -0.09 13.84 -16.12
CA THR A 30 0.93 14.90 -16.19
C THR A 30 1.54 15.17 -14.82
N LEU A 31 0.70 15.25 -13.77
CA LEU A 31 1.18 15.41 -12.40
C LEU A 31 2.02 14.20 -11.95
N HIS A 32 1.63 12.99 -12.36
CA HIS A 32 2.41 11.78 -12.11
C HIS A 32 3.82 11.86 -12.69
N ASP A 33 3.92 12.23 -13.97
CA ASP A 33 5.19 12.33 -14.68
C ASP A 33 6.08 13.44 -14.08
N ASP A 34 5.48 14.59 -13.73
CA ASP A 34 6.19 15.73 -13.14
C ASP A 34 6.69 15.45 -11.71
N ALA A 35 5.99 14.60 -10.95
CA ALA A 35 6.35 14.30 -9.57
C ALA A 35 7.62 13.46 -9.45
N VAL A 36 8.03 12.72 -10.49
CA VAL A 36 9.17 11.78 -10.55
C VAL A 36 9.04 10.57 -9.61
N VAL A 37 8.64 10.78 -8.35
CA VAL A 37 8.29 9.72 -7.39
C VAL A 37 6.80 9.38 -7.47
N ARG A 38 6.47 8.11 -7.26
CA ARG A 38 5.15 7.57 -7.53
C ARG A 38 4.21 7.62 -6.33
N LEU A 39 4.06 8.80 -5.71
CA LEU A 39 3.23 8.94 -4.50
C LEU A 39 1.75 8.58 -4.73
N LEU A 40 1.25 8.73 -5.95
CA LEU A 40 -0.13 8.36 -6.25
C LEU A 40 -0.42 6.87 -6.02
N GLU A 41 0.58 6.00 -6.11
CA GLU A 41 0.38 4.55 -5.96
C GLU A 41 -0.05 4.22 -4.52
N GLY A 42 0.40 5.02 -3.54
CA GLY A 42 0.04 4.90 -2.13
C GLY A 42 -1.30 5.52 -1.74
N LEU A 43 -2.03 6.17 -2.66
CA LEU A 43 -3.33 6.78 -2.39
C LEU A 43 -4.47 5.73 -2.42
N TYR A 44 -4.24 4.58 -1.78
CA TYR A 44 -5.15 3.42 -1.74
C TYR A 44 -6.63 3.75 -1.54
N PRO A 45 -7.06 4.57 -0.55
CA PRO A 45 -8.47 4.83 -0.34
C PRO A 45 -9.13 5.52 -1.53
N VAL A 46 -8.40 6.35 -2.29
CA VAL A 46 -8.95 7.08 -3.46
C VAL A 46 -9.42 6.11 -4.53
N TYR A 47 -8.64 5.05 -4.76
CA TYR A 47 -8.99 4.02 -5.74
C TYR A 47 -10.00 3.04 -5.16
N LEU A 48 -9.80 2.60 -3.92
CA LEU A 48 -10.70 1.64 -3.26
C LEU A 48 -12.14 2.17 -3.19
N GLU A 49 -12.33 3.46 -2.96
CA GLU A 49 -13.66 4.08 -2.99
C GLU A 49 -14.37 3.93 -4.33
N ASP A 50 -13.65 3.98 -5.46
CA ASP A 50 -14.28 3.69 -6.76
C ASP A 50 -14.68 2.24 -6.90
N TRP A 51 -13.78 1.33 -6.50
CA TRP A 51 -14.06 -0.11 -6.54
C TRP A 51 -15.30 -0.42 -5.69
N LEU A 52 -15.42 0.14 -4.49
CA LEU A 52 -16.55 -0.07 -3.59
C LEU A 52 -17.86 0.57 -4.04
N ARG A 53 -17.83 1.52 -5.00
CA ARG A 53 -19.06 2.04 -5.63
C ARG A 53 -19.69 1.03 -6.61
N ILE A 54 -18.91 0.09 -7.11
CA ILE A 54 -19.32 -0.85 -8.15
C ILE A 54 -19.42 -2.27 -7.59
N PHE A 55 -18.42 -2.69 -6.81
CA PHE A 55 -18.31 -4.01 -6.23
C PHE A 55 -18.67 -3.98 -4.75
N ARG A 56 -19.33 -5.02 -4.27
CA ARG A 56 -19.63 -5.13 -2.84
C ARG A 56 -18.35 -5.37 -2.04
N ARG A 57 -18.33 -4.91 -0.79
CA ARG A 57 -17.17 -5.03 0.11
C ARG A 57 -16.72 -6.49 0.33
N ASP A 58 -17.66 -7.43 0.32
CA ASP A 58 -17.41 -8.87 0.47
C ASP A 58 -16.80 -9.53 -0.77
N GLN A 59 -16.73 -8.82 -1.90
CA GLN A 59 -16.06 -9.27 -3.13
C GLN A 59 -14.64 -8.72 -3.27
N ILE A 60 -14.15 -7.98 -2.28
CA ILE A 60 -12.80 -7.42 -2.27
C ILE A 60 -12.07 -7.88 -1.02
N MET A 61 -10.97 -8.59 -1.20
CA MET A 61 -10.06 -8.96 -0.12
C MET A 61 -8.85 -8.03 -0.12
N VAL A 62 -8.49 -7.51 1.05
CA VAL A 62 -7.31 -6.65 1.22
C VAL A 62 -6.43 -7.28 2.30
N PHE A 63 -5.20 -7.62 1.92
CA PHE A 63 -4.18 -8.11 2.84
C PHE A 63 -3.19 -7.01 3.20
N ARG A 64 -2.68 -7.08 4.44
CA ARG A 64 -1.53 -6.31 4.89
C ARG A 64 -0.29 -7.18 4.68
N ASN A 65 0.70 -6.67 3.96
CA ASN A 65 1.85 -7.48 3.56
C ASN A 65 2.72 -7.91 4.75
N GLU A 66 2.77 -7.06 5.78
CA GLU A 66 3.46 -7.38 7.05
C GLU A 66 2.84 -8.62 7.72
N ASP A 67 1.50 -8.70 7.80
CA ASP A 67 0.79 -9.86 8.36
C ASP A 67 1.01 -11.11 7.50
N TYR A 68 0.99 -10.94 6.18
CA TYR A 68 1.23 -12.03 5.24
C TYR A 68 2.63 -12.62 5.42
N ALA A 69 3.64 -11.78 5.63
CA ALA A 69 5.02 -12.22 5.85
C ALA A 69 5.20 -12.98 7.17
N GLU A 70 4.41 -12.66 8.21
CA GLU A 70 4.44 -13.34 9.51
C GLU A 70 3.67 -14.68 9.49
N ASP A 71 2.57 -14.77 8.74
CA ASP A 71 1.76 -15.99 8.61
C ASP A 71 1.30 -16.22 7.16
N ILE A 72 2.22 -16.71 6.34
CA ILE A 72 1.94 -17.01 4.92
C ILE A 72 0.84 -18.07 4.80
N LYS A 73 0.87 -19.12 5.63
CA LYS A 73 -0.08 -20.24 5.55
C LYS A 73 -1.50 -19.76 5.81
N GLY A 74 -1.73 -19.05 6.91
CA GLY A 74 -3.05 -18.53 7.27
C GLY A 74 -3.62 -17.58 6.21
N HIS A 75 -2.77 -16.74 5.59
CA HIS A 75 -3.21 -15.85 4.53
C HIS A 75 -3.54 -16.57 3.21
N ILE A 76 -2.78 -17.60 2.84
CA ILE A 76 -3.11 -18.45 1.68
C ILE A 76 -4.42 -19.20 1.94
N GLU A 77 -4.63 -19.76 3.12
CA GLU A 77 -5.92 -20.38 3.50
C GLU A 77 -7.07 -19.39 3.41
N ALA A 78 -6.89 -18.17 3.93
CA ALA A 78 -7.89 -17.12 3.85
C ALA A 78 -8.21 -16.74 2.39
N ALA A 79 -7.20 -16.67 1.52
CA ALA A 79 -7.39 -16.41 0.10
C ALA A 79 -8.14 -17.54 -0.61
N PHE A 80 -7.82 -18.80 -0.30
CA PHE A 80 -8.52 -19.96 -0.84
C PHE A 80 -9.99 -19.98 -0.42
N ASN A 81 -10.27 -19.72 0.86
CA ASN A 81 -11.63 -19.61 1.38
C ASN A 81 -12.41 -18.46 0.73
N PHE A 82 -11.77 -17.30 0.55
CA PHE A 82 -12.38 -16.15 -0.11
C PHE A 82 -12.75 -16.42 -1.58
N LEU A 83 -11.93 -17.21 -2.28
CA LEU A 83 -12.14 -17.61 -3.67
C LEU A 83 -13.04 -18.85 -3.83
N ASP A 84 -13.53 -19.42 -2.73
CA ASP A 84 -14.31 -20.68 -2.70
C ASP A 84 -13.56 -21.85 -3.36
N LEU A 85 -12.25 -21.94 -3.08
CA LEU A 85 -11.39 -23.02 -3.56
C LEU A 85 -11.29 -24.15 -2.54
N ALA A 86 -11.08 -25.38 -3.02
CA ALA A 86 -10.82 -26.52 -2.16
C ALA A 86 -9.53 -26.31 -1.33
N PRO A 87 -9.50 -26.69 -0.04
CA PRO A 87 -8.32 -26.55 0.80
C PRO A 87 -7.10 -27.26 0.21
N LEU A 88 -5.92 -26.68 0.40
CA LEU A 88 -4.65 -27.33 0.08
C LEU A 88 -4.35 -28.42 1.10
N ASN A 89 -3.70 -29.49 0.66
CA ASN A 89 -3.11 -30.44 1.60
C ASN A 89 -1.85 -29.83 2.25
N ASP A 90 -1.48 -30.36 3.41
CA ASP A 90 -0.37 -29.84 4.22
C ASP A 90 0.96 -29.78 3.46
N THR A 91 1.22 -30.77 2.59
CA THR A 91 2.46 -30.84 1.81
C THR A 91 2.55 -29.70 0.80
N LEU A 92 1.47 -29.42 0.07
CA LEU A 92 1.43 -28.34 -0.91
C LEU A 92 1.41 -26.97 -0.24
N MET A 93 0.68 -26.84 0.88
CA MET A 93 0.69 -25.62 1.69
C MET A 93 2.09 -25.29 2.20
N ALA A 94 2.81 -26.28 2.74
CA ALA A 94 4.19 -26.10 3.18
C ALA A 94 5.11 -25.70 2.02
N ALA A 95 4.99 -26.37 0.87
CA ALA A 95 5.81 -26.05 -0.31
C ALA A 95 5.59 -24.62 -0.83
N ILE A 96 4.37 -24.09 -0.75
CA ILE A 96 4.09 -22.69 -1.12
C ILE A 96 4.64 -21.72 -0.08
N ALA A 97 4.40 -21.99 1.21
CA ALA A 97 4.79 -21.11 2.28
C ALA A 97 6.31 -21.01 2.49
N GLU A 98 7.04 -22.08 2.17
CA GLU A 98 8.50 -22.15 2.26
C GLU A 98 9.21 -21.70 0.97
N HIS A 99 8.45 -21.32 -0.06
CA HIS A 99 9.04 -20.89 -1.32
C HIS A 99 9.76 -19.55 -1.16
N ASP A 100 11.03 -19.50 -1.55
CA ASP A 100 11.83 -18.28 -1.50
C ASP A 100 11.19 -17.14 -2.31
N SER A 101 11.33 -15.91 -1.82
CA SER A 101 10.87 -14.73 -2.54
C SER A 101 11.58 -14.60 -3.89
N SER A 102 10.81 -14.48 -4.97
CA SER A 102 11.33 -14.15 -6.30
C SER A 102 11.24 -12.64 -6.57
N ASN A 103 12.01 -12.13 -7.54
CA ASN A 103 12.03 -10.71 -7.93
C ASN A 103 12.46 -9.73 -6.83
N VAL A 104 13.31 -10.17 -5.90
CA VAL A 104 13.91 -9.28 -4.89
C VAL A 104 14.78 -8.23 -5.60
N GLY A 105 14.48 -6.96 -5.39
CA GLY A 105 15.19 -5.85 -6.03
C GLY A 105 16.66 -5.82 -5.63
N VAL A 106 17.55 -5.82 -6.63
CA VAL A 106 19.01 -5.91 -6.42
C VAL A 106 19.60 -4.75 -5.62
N ASN A 107 18.92 -3.61 -5.59
CA ASN A 107 19.44 -2.39 -4.98
C ASN A 107 18.99 -2.16 -3.53
N TYR A 108 18.03 -2.95 -3.00
CA TYR A 108 17.48 -2.68 -1.66
C TYR A 108 18.55 -2.69 -0.55
N GLY A 109 19.55 -3.58 -0.64
CA GLY A 109 20.67 -3.60 0.30
C GLY A 109 21.72 -2.49 0.09
N VAL A 110 21.68 -1.80 -1.05
CA VAL A 110 22.69 -0.80 -1.46
C VAL A 110 22.26 0.62 -1.13
N VAL A 111 20.97 0.94 -1.32
CA VAL A 111 20.46 2.32 -1.08
C VAL A 111 20.36 2.69 0.40
N GLY A 112 20.35 1.71 1.30
CA GLY A 112 20.25 1.93 2.74
C GLY A 112 18.85 2.38 3.19
N PRO A 113 18.67 2.63 4.50
CA PRO A 113 17.39 3.07 5.05
C PRO A 113 17.03 4.48 4.57
N MET A 114 15.72 4.77 4.56
CA MET A 114 15.20 6.09 4.22
C MET A 114 15.59 7.10 5.31
N LEU A 115 15.91 8.33 4.90
CA LEU A 115 16.23 9.40 5.86
C LEU A 115 15.01 9.69 6.78
N PRO A 116 15.22 9.91 8.10
CA PRO A 116 14.14 10.21 9.05
C PRO A 116 13.27 11.40 8.63
N GLU A 117 13.87 12.43 8.03
CA GLU A 117 13.15 13.61 7.55
C GLU A 117 12.25 13.29 6.36
N THR A 118 12.66 12.33 5.51
CA THR A 118 11.81 11.85 4.41
C THR A 118 10.63 11.03 4.94
N ILE A 119 10.88 10.17 5.93
CA ILE A 119 9.83 9.39 6.60
C ILE A 119 8.80 10.34 7.21
N ALA A 120 9.23 11.40 7.90
CA ALA A 120 8.34 12.39 8.49
C ALA A 120 7.46 13.09 7.44
N VAL A 121 8.05 13.53 6.31
CA VAL A 121 7.32 14.19 5.22
C VAL A 121 6.29 13.26 4.59
N LEU A 122 6.65 12.00 4.34
CA LEU A 122 5.75 11.01 3.74
C LEU A 122 4.64 10.60 4.71
N ASN A 123 4.95 10.41 5.99
CA ASN A 123 3.96 10.09 7.01
C ASN A 123 2.92 11.21 7.14
N GLU A 124 3.35 12.48 7.19
CA GLU A 124 2.43 13.62 7.21
C GLU A 124 1.56 13.67 5.94
N PHE A 125 2.14 13.39 4.77
CA PHE A 125 1.39 13.37 3.52
C PHE A 125 0.34 12.26 3.47
N TYR A 126 0.69 11.04 3.91
CA TYR A 126 -0.19 9.88 3.82
C TYR A 126 -1.17 9.73 4.99
N GLU A 127 -0.95 10.38 6.14
CA GLU A 127 -1.79 10.28 7.34
C GLU A 127 -3.30 10.34 7.05
N PRO A 128 -3.84 11.35 6.33
CA PRO A 128 -5.28 11.42 6.11
C PRO A 128 -5.80 10.28 5.22
N PHE A 129 -4.95 9.75 4.33
CA PHE A 129 -5.29 8.64 3.45
C PHE A 129 -5.26 7.30 4.21
N ILE A 130 -4.28 7.10 5.10
CA ILE A 130 -4.17 5.92 5.95
C ILE A 130 -5.38 5.84 6.89
N HIS A 131 -5.74 6.96 7.52
CA HIS A 131 -6.94 7.04 8.35
C HIS A 131 -8.20 6.70 7.55
N ARG A 132 -8.35 7.27 6.35
CA ARG A 132 -9.48 6.97 5.47
C ARG A 132 -9.52 5.50 5.05
N LEU A 133 -8.38 4.88 4.79
CA LEU A 133 -8.30 3.47 4.44
C LEU A 133 -8.81 2.57 5.58
N ALA A 134 -8.36 2.84 6.81
CA ALA A 134 -8.81 2.09 7.98
C ALA A 134 -10.33 2.21 8.19
N GLU A 135 -10.91 3.40 7.97
CA GLU A 135 -12.36 3.60 7.99
C GLU A 135 -13.10 2.77 6.93
N LEU A 136 -12.63 2.80 5.68
CA LEU A 136 -13.23 2.06 4.57
C LEU A 136 -13.18 0.55 4.77
N LEU A 137 -12.07 0.06 5.36
CA LEU A 137 -11.89 -1.35 5.66
C LEU A 137 -12.51 -1.77 6.99
N GLN A 138 -12.92 -0.81 7.82
CA GLN A 138 -13.41 -1.00 9.19
C GLN A 138 -12.41 -1.79 10.06
N ASP A 139 -11.11 -1.52 9.86
CA ASP A 139 -10.04 -2.27 10.50
C ASP A 139 -8.85 -1.34 10.81
N ASN A 140 -8.61 -1.15 12.11
CA ASN A 140 -7.58 -0.25 12.62
C ASN A 140 -6.15 -0.77 12.42
N LYS A 141 -5.95 -2.04 12.02
CA LYS A 141 -4.60 -2.54 11.71
C LYS A 141 -3.97 -1.81 10.50
N PHE A 142 -4.82 -1.28 9.62
CA PHE A 142 -4.40 -0.41 8.51
C PHE A 142 -4.05 1.01 8.95
N LEU A 143 -3.89 1.28 10.26
CA LEU A 143 -3.21 2.48 10.76
C LEU A 143 -1.70 2.25 10.97
N TRP A 144 -1.22 1.00 10.82
CA TRP A 144 0.18 0.59 10.99
C TRP A 144 0.85 1.09 12.29
N LYS A 145 0.07 1.25 13.37
CA LYS A 145 0.58 1.72 14.68
C LYS A 145 1.47 0.69 15.40
N ASP A 146 1.43 -0.55 14.94
CA ASP A 146 2.19 -1.70 15.43
C ASP A 146 3.49 -1.94 14.66
N ILE A 147 3.73 -1.21 13.56
CA ILE A 147 4.96 -1.30 12.78
C ILE A 147 5.89 -0.14 13.12
N VAL A 148 7.12 -0.46 13.51
CA VAL A 148 8.17 0.53 13.75
C VAL A 148 8.97 0.70 12.46
N VAL A 149 8.87 1.88 11.84
CA VAL A 149 9.73 2.25 10.71
C VAL A 149 11.07 2.71 11.28
N THR A 150 12.08 1.84 11.26
CA THR A 150 13.47 2.14 11.61
C THR A 150 14.30 2.51 10.39
#